data_AF-A0A1T4JW01-F1
#
_entry.id   AF-A0A1T4JW01-F1
#
_cell.length_a   1.000
_cell.length_b   1.000
_cell.length_c   1.000
_cell.angle_alpha   90.00
_cell.angle_beta   90.00
_cell.angle_gamma   90.00
#
_symmetry.space_group_name_H-M   'P 1'
#
loop_
_entity.id
_entity.type
_entity.pdbx_description
1 polymer ?
#
loop_
_entity_poly.entity_id
_entity_poly.type
_entity_poly.pdbx_seq_one_letter_code
_entity_poly.pdbx_strand_id
1 'polypeptide(L)'
;MKVLENLLKNAELLDKRAYFTVDIDGNIKRKSMNFSMAAVAFLKDEELINKIIEGELSKNERFQMKKIDRLSNLTIEALKSNLMKLVINGNLEFGKKYGKELYLRNKNEFFQTLGNIALMDNMDFYKPLMVLSMEKLLEEKYNEEILYLGLSYLCKQRCDLHIFENIDEENINKEEVLENAKKSQNLKIVSYGKLLEKYIFKNEKKYLNILKKKLENKRETMTEIEGEILNSLFL
;
A
#
# COMPACT_ATOMS: atom_id res chain seq x y z
N MET A 1 -4.35 4.38 -20.71
CA MET A 1 -5.67 5.05 -20.70
C MET A 1 -6.83 4.08 -20.54
N LYS A 2 -7.02 3.08 -21.42
CA LYS A 2 -8.17 2.15 -21.35
C LYS A 2 -8.23 1.30 -20.07
N VAL A 3 -7.10 0.77 -19.61
CA VAL A 3 -7.05 -0.05 -18.38
C VAL A 3 -7.31 0.76 -17.10
N LEU A 4 -6.88 2.03 -17.06
CA LEU A 4 -7.20 2.94 -15.95
C LEU A 4 -8.70 3.22 -15.92
N GLU A 5 -9.31 3.53 -17.07
CA GLU A 5 -10.76 3.71 -17.14
C GLU A 5 -11.53 2.47 -16.67
N ASN A 6 -11.06 1.26 -17.01
CA ASN A 6 -11.65 0.01 -16.55
C ASN A 6 -11.54 -0.14 -15.02
N LEU A 7 -10.38 0.17 -14.44
CA LEU A 7 -10.19 0.19 -12.97
C LEU A 7 -11.17 1.16 -12.30
N LEU A 8 -11.27 2.39 -12.82
CA LEU A 8 -12.12 3.45 -12.26
C LEU A 8 -13.60 3.08 -12.33
N LYS A 9 -14.06 2.56 -13.48
CA LYS A 9 -15.45 2.10 -13.67
C LYS A 9 -15.85 1.02 -12.66
N ASN A 10 -14.89 0.21 -12.23
CA ASN A 10 -15.11 -0.91 -11.33
C ASN A 10 -14.66 -0.64 -9.88
N ALA A 11 -14.26 0.58 -9.53
CA ALA A 11 -13.71 0.89 -8.21
C ALA A 11 -14.66 0.49 -7.06
N GLU A 12 -15.97 0.66 -7.23
CA GLU A 12 -17.00 0.24 -6.27
C GLU A 12 -17.09 -1.28 -6.02
N LEU A 13 -16.51 -2.08 -6.91
CA LEU A 13 -16.53 -3.55 -6.89
C LEU A 13 -15.18 -4.16 -6.49
N LEU A 14 -14.13 -3.34 -6.43
CA LEU A 14 -12.75 -3.76 -6.17
C LEU A 14 -12.33 -3.63 -4.70
N ASP A 15 -13.11 -2.90 -3.90
CA ASP A 15 -12.82 -2.71 -2.48
C ASP A 15 -13.34 -3.89 -1.65
N LYS A 16 -12.43 -4.72 -1.14
CA LYS A 16 -12.79 -5.82 -0.24
C LYS A 16 -13.31 -5.27 1.09
N ARG A 17 -14.40 -5.81 1.64
CA ARG A 17 -14.96 -5.38 2.94
C ARG A 17 -14.00 -5.62 4.10
N ALA A 18 -13.33 -6.76 4.10
CA ALA A 18 -12.33 -7.16 5.09
C ALA A 18 -11.29 -8.08 4.45
N TYR A 19 -10.06 -8.00 4.94
CA TYR A 19 -8.91 -8.81 4.48
C TYR A 19 -8.65 -10.04 5.37
N PHE A 20 -9.48 -10.26 6.37
CA PHE A 20 -9.59 -11.53 7.05
C PHE A 20 -11.04 -11.75 7.48
N THR A 21 -11.42 -13.00 7.63
CA THR A 21 -12.67 -13.43 8.25
C THR A 21 -12.37 -14.40 9.37
N VAL A 22 -13.22 -14.40 10.39
CA VAL A 22 -13.13 -15.33 11.51
C VAL A 22 -14.46 -16.07 11.56
N ASP A 23 -14.41 -17.40 11.58
CA ASP A 23 -15.62 -18.21 11.76
C ASP A 23 -15.97 -18.37 13.25
N ILE A 24 -17.09 -19.04 13.53
CA ILE A 24 -17.60 -19.22 14.91
C ILE A 24 -16.63 -20.01 15.80
N ASP A 25 -15.77 -20.84 15.20
CA ASP A 25 -14.77 -21.65 15.90
C ASP A 25 -13.45 -20.89 16.10
N GLY A 26 -13.37 -19.63 15.63
CA GLY A 26 -12.17 -18.81 15.74
C GLY A 26 -11.13 -19.06 14.64
N ASN A 27 -11.43 -19.82 13.59
CA ASN A 27 -10.48 -20.01 12.50
C ASN A 27 -10.38 -18.74 11.65
N ILE A 28 -9.14 -18.28 11.45
CA ILE A 28 -8.85 -17.06 10.69
C ILE A 28 -8.53 -17.44 9.24
N LYS A 29 -9.32 -16.92 8.30
CA LYS A 29 -9.02 -16.98 6.86
C LYS A 29 -8.63 -15.59 6.37
N ARG A 30 -7.43 -15.45 5.80
CA ARG A 30 -6.92 -14.17 5.26
C ARG A 30 -7.14 -14.10 3.75
N LYS A 31 -7.61 -12.96 3.25
CA LYS A 31 -7.73 -12.68 1.82
C LYS A 31 -6.42 -12.08 1.31
N SER A 32 -6.04 -12.42 0.08
CA SER A 32 -4.94 -11.76 -0.62
C SER A 32 -5.23 -10.28 -0.89
N MET A 33 -4.17 -9.50 -1.11
CA MET A 33 -4.28 -8.15 -1.66
C MET A 33 -5.04 -8.18 -2.99
N ASN A 34 -5.85 -7.16 -3.26
CA ASN A 34 -6.30 -6.87 -4.62
C ASN A 34 -5.15 -6.22 -5.41
N PHE A 35 -4.61 -6.94 -6.39
CA PHE A 35 -3.48 -6.46 -7.21
C PHE A 35 -3.86 -5.50 -8.34
N SER A 36 -5.14 -5.18 -8.54
CA SER A 36 -5.62 -4.37 -9.66
C SER A 36 -4.92 -3.01 -9.80
N MET A 37 -4.73 -2.29 -8.68
CA MET A 37 -4.00 -1.01 -8.71
C MET A 37 -2.52 -1.20 -9.08
N ALA A 38 -1.88 -2.24 -8.57
CA ALA A 38 -0.49 -2.54 -8.90
C ALA A 38 -0.31 -2.99 -10.34
N ALA A 39 -1.24 -3.78 -10.86
CA ALA A 39 -1.29 -4.21 -12.25
C ALA A 39 -1.39 -3.00 -13.19
N VAL A 40 -2.37 -2.11 -12.98
CA VAL A 40 -2.55 -0.90 -13.80
C VAL A 40 -1.35 0.05 -13.67
N ALA A 41 -0.74 0.13 -12.49
CA ALA A 41 0.42 0.99 -12.28
C ALA A 41 1.67 0.48 -13.00
N PHE A 42 1.96 -0.82 -12.96
CA PHE A 42 3.28 -1.34 -13.33
C PHE A 42 3.30 -2.19 -14.59
N LEU A 43 2.23 -2.92 -14.91
CA LEU A 43 2.20 -3.79 -16.07
C LEU A 43 1.88 -3.02 -17.35
N LYS A 44 2.25 -3.61 -18.49
CA LYS A 44 1.96 -3.08 -19.83
C LYS A 44 0.95 -3.91 -20.61
N ASP A 45 0.80 -5.18 -20.27
CA ASP A 45 -0.13 -6.11 -20.93
C ASP A 45 -1.58 -5.80 -20.52
N GLU A 46 -2.34 -5.16 -21.41
CA GLU A 46 -3.72 -4.78 -21.14
C GLU A 46 -4.65 -5.99 -20.91
N GLU A 47 -4.40 -7.12 -21.56
CA GLU A 47 -5.22 -8.33 -21.41
C GLU A 47 -5.03 -8.93 -20.02
N LEU A 48 -3.77 -9.06 -19.59
CA LEU A 48 -3.43 -9.52 -18.24
C LEU A 48 -4.01 -8.58 -17.17
N ILE A 49 -3.87 -7.27 -17.36
CA ILE A 49 -4.42 -6.27 -16.41
C ILE A 49 -5.94 -6.43 -16.28
N ASN A 50 -6.66 -6.56 -17.41
CA ASN A 50 -8.11 -6.73 -17.38
C ASN A 50 -8.51 -8.05 -16.70
N LYS A 51 -7.79 -9.15 -16.96
CA LYS A 51 -8.01 -10.44 -16.29
C LYS A 51 -7.83 -10.32 -14.76
N ILE A 52 -6.81 -9.59 -14.30
CA ILE A 52 -6.58 -9.32 -12.87
C ILE A 52 -7.76 -8.52 -12.27
N ILE A 53 -8.19 -7.45 -12.95
CA ILE A 53 -9.32 -6.63 -12.50
C ILE A 53 -10.59 -7.49 -12.37
N GLU A 54 -10.91 -8.26 -13.41
CA GLU A 54 -12.10 -9.12 -13.46
C GLU A 54 -12.11 -10.18 -12.36
N GLY A 55 -10.97 -10.80 -12.07
CA GLY A 55 -10.83 -11.79 -11.01
C GLY A 55 -11.05 -11.24 -9.59
N GLU A 56 -10.90 -9.93 -9.40
CA GLU A 56 -11.04 -9.26 -8.10
C GLU A 56 -12.42 -8.60 -7.90
N LEU A 57 -13.27 -8.57 -8.93
CA LEU A 57 -14.60 -7.95 -8.84
C LEU A 57 -15.52 -8.74 -7.91
N SER A 58 -16.09 -8.06 -6.91
CA SER A 58 -17.07 -8.65 -6.01
C SER A 58 -18.40 -7.89 -6.04
N LYS A 59 -19.38 -8.42 -6.78
CA LYS A 59 -20.75 -7.87 -6.82
C LYS A 59 -21.43 -7.87 -5.46
N ASN A 60 -21.12 -8.85 -4.61
CA ASN A 60 -21.70 -9.00 -3.27
C ASN A 60 -21.12 -8.00 -2.26
N GLU A 61 -19.92 -7.47 -2.53
CA GLU A 61 -19.23 -6.52 -1.67
C GLU A 61 -19.33 -5.07 -2.17
N ARG A 62 -20.13 -4.82 -3.21
CA ARG A 62 -20.33 -3.47 -3.77
C ARG A 62 -20.62 -2.46 -2.67
N PHE A 63 -19.90 -1.35 -2.72
CA PHE A 63 -20.14 -0.19 -1.88
C PHE A 63 -20.41 1.02 -2.78
N GLN A 64 -21.02 2.06 -2.21
CA GLN A 64 -21.24 3.31 -2.93
C GLN A 64 -20.16 4.31 -2.55
N MET A 65 -19.38 4.75 -3.55
CA MET A 65 -18.32 5.72 -3.30
C MET A 65 -18.93 7.12 -3.20
N LYS A 66 -18.78 7.75 -2.04
CA LYS A 66 -19.23 9.14 -1.82
C LYS A 66 -18.08 10.09 -2.08
N LYS A 67 -18.42 11.27 -2.60
CA LYS A 67 -17.48 12.39 -2.73
C LYS A 67 -16.79 12.65 -1.39
N ILE A 68 -15.47 12.79 -1.42
CA ILE A 68 -14.66 13.09 -0.25
C ILE A 68 -14.66 14.61 -0.04
N ASP A 69 -15.13 15.06 1.12
CA ASP A 69 -15.11 16.48 1.46
C ASP A 69 -13.69 17.02 1.63
N ARG A 70 -13.51 18.32 1.38
CA ARG A 70 -12.28 19.06 1.68
C ARG A 70 -12.23 19.42 3.17
N LEU A 71 -11.02 19.60 3.70
CA LEU A 71 -10.81 20.15 5.04
C LEU A 71 -10.09 21.48 4.92
N SER A 72 -10.71 22.59 5.33
CA SER A 72 -10.03 23.88 5.45
C SER A 72 -9.42 24.05 6.86
N ASN A 73 -8.40 24.90 6.99
CA ASN A 73 -7.85 25.40 8.27
C ASN A 73 -6.95 24.49 9.12
N LEU A 74 -6.56 23.29 8.64
CA LEU A 74 -5.53 22.48 9.32
C LEU A 74 -4.12 22.74 8.77
N THR A 75 -3.11 22.67 9.64
CA THR A 75 -1.70 22.69 9.24
C THR A 75 -1.29 21.35 8.59
N ILE A 76 -0.20 21.34 7.83
CA ILE A 76 0.36 20.09 7.24
C ILE A 76 0.69 19.09 8.35
N GLU A 77 1.30 19.52 9.46
CA GLU A 77 1.59 18.68 10.64
C GLU A 77 0.34 17.98 11.17
N ALA A 78 -0.76 18.75 11.34
CA ALA A 78 -2.02 18.23 11.85
C ALA A 78 -2.66 17.24 10.86
N LEU A 79 -2.55 17.51 9.55
CA LEU A 79 -3.02 16.59 8.52
C LEU A 79 -2.25 15.25 8.57
N LYS A 80 -0.92 15.29 8.65
CA LYS A 80 -0.06 14.09 8.74
C LYS A 80 -0.36 13.26 9.99
N SER A 81 -0.40 13.90 11.15
CA SER A 81 -0.64 13.24 12.44
C SER A 81 -2.01 12.56 12.48
N ASN A 82 -3.06 13.25 12.02
CA ASN A 82 -4.40 12.67 11.99
C ASN A 82 -4.52 11.56 10.94
N LEU A 83 -3.95 11.74 9.74
CA LEU A 83 -3.95 10.68 8.73
C LEU A 83 -3.30 9.40 9.27
N MET A 84 -2.11 9.52 9.88
CA MET A 84 -1.41 8.38 10.48
C MET A 84 -2.25 7.67 11.54
N LYS A 85 -2.81 8.40 12.50
CA LYS A 85 -3.67 7.83 13.55
C LYS A 85 -4.89 7.12 12.97
N LEU A 86 -5.59 7.76 12.04
CA LEU A 86 -6.84 7.24 11.49
C LEU A 86 -6.60 6.00 10.63
N VAL A 87 -5.55 5.98 9.81
CA VAL A 87 -5.22 4.82 8.99
C VAL A 87 -4.78 3.63 9.85
N ILE A 88 -3.91 3.84 10.83
CA ILE A 88 -3.46 2.77 11.75
C ILE A 88 -4.64 2.18 12.52
N ASN A 89 -5.59 3.02 12.95
CA ASN A 89 -6.80 2.59 13.65
C ASN A 89 -7.89 2.01 12.72
N GLY A 90 -7.65 1.95 11.40
CA GLY A 90 -8.59 1.44 10.41
C GLY A 90 -9.82 2.33 10.17
N ASN A 91 -9.73 3.62 10.46
CA ASN A 91 -10.83 4.57 10.37
C ASN A 91 -10.83 5.31 9.02
N LEU A 92 -11.26 4.61 7.97
CA LEU A 92 -11.26 5.09 6.59
C LEU A 92 -12.13 6.34 6.37
N GLU A 93 -13.32 6.40 6.98
CA GLU A 93 -14.31 7.47 6.69
C GLU A 93 -13.77 8.86 7.02
N PHE A 94 -13.05 8.97 8.13
CA PHE A 94 -12.35 10.21 8.47
C PHE A 94 -10.99 10.28 7.78
N GLY A 95 -10.22 9.17 7.73
CA GLY A 95 -8.87 9.14 7.17
C GLY A 95 -8.81 9.66 5.73
N LYS A 96 -9.81 9.32 4.90
CA LYS A 96 -9.88 9.76 3.49
C LYS A 96 -9.98 11.28 3.34
N LYS A 97 -10.62 12.00 4.28
CA LYS A 97 -10.71 13.47 4.24
C LYS A 97 -9.35 14.12 4.51
N TYR A 98 -8.63 13.64 5.53
CA TYR A 98 -7.27 14.09 5.83
C TYR A 98 -6.30 13.74 4.70
N GLY A 99 -6.40 12.54 4.15
CA GLY A 99 -5.58 12.09 3.03
C GLY A 99 -5.78 12.94 1.78
N LYS A 100 -7.03 13.21 1.40
CA LYS A 100 -7.36 14.09 0.28
C LYS A 100 -6.77 15.48 0.45
N GLU A 101 -6.99 16.10 1.62
CA GLU A 101 -6.50 17.46 1.84
C GLU A 101 -4.97 17.51 1.82
N LEU A 102 -4.31 16.53 2.45
CA LEU A 102 -2.85 16.46 2.45
C LEU A 102 -2.29 16.27 1.04
N TYR A 103 -2.85 15.33 0.25
CA TYR A 103 -2.42 15.12 -1.14
C TYR A 103 -2.53 16.40 -1.98
N LEU A 104 -3.67 17.10 -1.88
CA LEU A 104 -3.92 18.30 -2.68
C LEU A 104 -3.04 19.48 -2.29
N ARG A 105 -2.57 19.55 -1.03
CA ARG A 105 -1.68 20.63 -0.56
C ARG A 105 -0.20 20.29 -0.71
N ASN A 106 0.18 19.05 -0.45
CA ASN A 106 1.56 18.61 -0.49
C ASN A 106 1.62 17.09 -0.76
N LYS A 107 1.77 16.73 -2.04
CA LYS A 107 1.85 15.34 -2.49
C LYS A 107 3.01 14.58 -1.85
N ASN A 108 4.16 15.22 -1.69
CA ASN A 108 5.34 14.59 -1.10
C ASN A 108 5.09 14.19 0.36
N GLU A 109 4.55 15.11 1.16
CA GLU A 109 4.19 14.85 2.55
C GLU A 109 3.10 13.79 2.68
N PHE A 110 2.15 13.74 1.75
CA PHE A 110 1.14 12.69 1.69
C PHE A 110 1.77 11.30 1.53
N PHE A 111 2.57 11.09 0.48
CA PHE A 111 3.15 9.77 0.22
C PHE A 111 4.23 9.39 1.22
N GLN A 112 5.01 10.34 1.73
CA GLN A 112 5.93 10.08 2.84
C GLN A 112 5.18 9.66 4.12
N THR A 113 4.01 10.24 4.38
CA THR A 113 3.17 9.83 5.53
C THR A 113 2.61 8.42 5.35
N LEU A 114 2.07 8.11 4.17
CA LEU A 114 1.63 6.75 3.85
C LEU A 114 2.80 5.75 3.87
N GLY A 115 3.98 6.18 3.43
CA GLY A 115 5.20 5.40 3.46
C GLY A 115 5.60 5.04 4.89
N ASN A 116 5.58 6.00 5.82
CA ASN A 116 5.80 5.67 7.24
C ASN A 116 4.82 4.60 7.73
N ILE A 117 3.52 4.76 7.44
CA ILE A 117 2.50 3.80 7.87
C ILE A 117 2.77 2.40 7.28
N ALA A 118 3.13 2.33 6.00
CA ALA A 118 3.41 1.08 5.29
C ALA A 118 4.68 0.40 5.80
N LEU A 119 5.74 1.16 6.12
CA LEU A 119 7.03 0.64 6.57
C LEU A 119 7.03 0.25 8.07
N MET A 120 6.15 0.83 8.88
CA MET A 120 5.93 0.45 10.28
C MET A 120 5.19 -0.87 10.45
N ASP A 121 4.42 -1.28 9.44
CA ASP A 121 3.63 -2.50 9.47
C ASP A 121 4.50 -3.76 9.25
N ASN A 122 3.93 -4.92 9.57
CA ASN A 122 4.45 -6.20 9.14
C ASN A 122 4.58 -6.25 7.59
N MET A 123 5.77 -6.61 7.11
CA MET A 123 6.10 -6.74 5.69
C MET A 123 5.30 -7.83 4.95
N ASP A 124 4.61 -8.73 5.66
CA ASP A 124 3.74 -9.75 5.06
C ASP A 124 2.60 -9.14 4.24
N PHE A 125 2.28 -7.86 4.45
CA PHE A 125 1.28 -7.12 3.72
C PHE A 125 1.89 -6.24 2.63
N TYR A 126 1.21 -6.16 1.49
CA TYR A 126 1.63 -5.36 0.34
C TYR A 126 1.38 -3.85 0.47
N LYS A 127 1.46 -3.29 1.69
CA LYS A 127 1.27 -1.85 1.91
C LYS A 127 2.30 -1.00 1.17
N PRO A 128 3.61 -1.35 1.17
CA PRO A 128 4.58 -0.59 0.39
C PRO A 128 4.25 -0.58 -1.10
N LEU A 129 3.87 -1.74 -1.66
CA LEU A 129 3.42 -1.83 -3.04
C LEU A 129 2.20 -0.95 -3.31
N MET A 130 1.19 -0.97 -2.42
CA MET A 130 -0.01 -0.13 -2.58
C MET A 130 0.35 1.37 -2.61
N VAL A 131 1.24 1.83 -1.73
CA VAL A 131 1.66 3.24 -1.71
C VAL A 131 2.35 3.61 -3.02
N LEU A 132 3.26 2.77 -3.52
CA LEU A 132 3.94 2.97 -4.81
C LEU A 132 2.94 2.97 -5.99
N SER A 133 1.96 2.08 -5.98
CA SER A 133 0.91 2.02 -7.01
C SER A 133 0.02 3.27 -6.99
N MET A 134 -0.43 3.69 -5.80
CA MET A 134 -1.21 4.91 -5.63
C MET A 134 -0.45 6.12 -6.17
N GLU A 135 0.83 6.24 -5.84
CA GLU A 135 1.65 7.36 -6.28
C GLU A 135 1.74 7.43 -7.80
N LYS A 136 2.11 6.32 -8.45
CA LYS A 136 2.22 6.27 -9.90
C LYS A 136 0.90 6.62 -10.60
N LEU A 137 -0.23 6.15 -10.08
CA LEU A 137 -1.54 6.42 -10.68
C LEU A 137 -2.04 7.85 -10.41
N LEU A 138 -1.70 8.44 -9.27
CA LEU A 138 -2.11 9.81 -8.92
C LEU A 138 -1.16 10.87 -9.49
N GLU A 139 0.07 10.52 -9.89
CA GLU A 139 0.99 11.43 -10.58
C GLU A 139 0.45 11.88 -11.94
N GLU A 140 -0.16 10.97 -12.72
CA GLU A 140 -0.74 11.29 -14.03
C GLU A 140 -1.89 12.30 -13.90
N LYS A 141 -2.83 12.02 -13.02
CA LYS A 141 -3.99 12.87 -12.74
C LYS A 141 -4.59 12.49 -11.39
N TYR A 142 -4.92 13.50 -10.58
CA TYR A 142 -5.69 13.24 -9.37
C TYR A 142 -7.00 12.55 -9.70
N ASN A 143 -7.24 11.43 -9.04
CA ASN A 143 -8.48 10.68 -9.13
C ASN A 143 -8.91 10.23 -7.72
N GLU A 144 -10.18 10.44 -7.41
CA GLU A 144 -10.70 10.22 -6.06
C GLU A 144 -10.93 8.73 -5.77
N GLU A 145 -11.28 7.94 -6.77
CA GLU A 145 -11.43 6.50 -6.68
C GLU A 145 -10.09 5.81 -6.39
N ILE A 146 -9.00 6.24 -7.03
CA ILE A 146 -7.64 5.75 -6.74
C ILE A 146 -7.24 6.08 -5.30
N LEU A 147 -7.48 7.32 -4.86
CA LEU A 147 -7.21 7.73 -3.49
C LEU A 147 -8.00 6.87 -2.50
N TYR A 148 -9.30 6.64 -2.76
CA TYR A 148 -10.17 5.85 -1.92
C TYR A 148 -9.69 4.39 -1.82
N LEU A 149 -9.47 3.72 -2.96
CA LEU A 149 -9.06 2.31 -2.99
C LEU A 149 -7.76 2.09 -2.22
N GLY A 150 -6.78 2.96 -2.44
CA GLY A 150 -5.50 2.88 -1.76
C GLY A 150 -5.60 3.10 -0.25
N LEU A 151 -6.29 4.16 0.19
CA LEU A 151 -6.52 4.40 1.62
C LEU A 151 -7.37 3.31 2.27
N SER A 152 -8.34 2.76 1.54
CA SER A 152 -9.18 1.66 2.02
C SER A 152 -8.35 0.42 2.31
N TYR A 153 -7.46 0.03 1.39
CA TYR A 153 -6.52 -1.06 1.62
C TYR A 153 -5.66 -0.82 2.86
N LEU A 154 -5.06 0.37 2.97
CA LEU A 154 -4.19 0.72 4.09
C LEU A 154 -4.92 0.72 5.45
N CYS A 155 -6.20 1.11 5.48
CA CYS A 155 -7.02 1.13 6.70
C CYS A 155 -7.55 -0.26 7.08
N LYS A 156 -8.08 -1.00 6.11
CA LYS A 156 -8.76 -2.29 6.39
C LYS A 156 -7.78 -3.39 6.71
N GLN A 157 -6.59 -3.33 6.13
CA GLN A 157 -5.49 -4.16 6.58
C GLN A 157 -4.88 -3.53 7.83
N ARG A 158 -5.34 -3.96 9.01
CA ARG A 158 -4.86 -3.41 10.29
C ARG A 158 -3.35 -3.54 10.40
N CYS A 159 -2.70 -2.46 10.84
CA CYS A 159 -1.26 -2.49 11.08
C CYS A 159 -0.93 -3.43 12.24
N ASP A 160 0.07 -4.26 12.04
CA ASP A 160 0.78 -5.01 13.07
C ASP A 160 2.11 -4.28 13.34
N LEU A 161 2.18 -3.60 14.48
CA LEU A 161 3.33 -2.77 14.87
C LEU A 161 4.34 -3.53 15.73
N HIS A 162 4.09 -4.80 16.04
CA HIS A 162 4.90 -5.56 17.01
C HIS A 162 6.39 -5.59 16.62
N ILE A 163 6.69 -5.83 15.33
CA ILE A 163 8.08 -5.85 14.86
C ILE A 163 8.72 -4.46 15.00
N PHE A 164 8.02 -3.40 14.62
CA PHE A 164 8.53 -2.04 14.67
C PHE A 164 8.81 -1.55 16.11
N GLU A 165 7.98 -1.96 17.06
CA GLU A 165 8.12 -1.63 18.48
C GLU A 165 9.32 -2.33 19.12
N ASN A 166 9.62 -3.57 18.69
CA ASN A 166 10.58 -4.47 19.34
C ASN A 166 11.88 -4.71 18.52
N ILE A 167 12.07 -4.05 17.37
CA ILE A 167 13.29 -4.20 16.58
C ILE A 167 14.46 -3.47 17.24
N ASP A 168 15.59 -4.15 17.40
CA ASP A 168 16.84 -3.53 17.82
C ASP A 168 17.45 -2.69 16.68
N GLU A 169 17.95 -1.52 17.03
CA GLU A 169 18.53 -0.59 16.07
C GLU A 169 20.03 -0.80 15.93
N GLU A 170 20.44 -1.75 15.08
CA GLU A 170 21.83 -1.90 14.68
C GLU A 170 22.24 -0.85 13.65
N ASN A 171 23.52 -0.49 13.63
CA ASN A 171 24.07 0.34 12.56
C ASN A 171 24.36 -0.55 11.35
N ILE A 172 23.61 -0.34 10.27
CA ILE A 172 23.64 -1.20 9.08
C ILE A 172 23.85 -0.35 7.84
N ASN A 173 24.58 -0.90 6.86
CA ASN A 173 24.80 -0.22 5.60
C ASN A 173 23.50 -0.22 4.78
N LYS A 174 22.92 0.97 4.59
CA LYS A 174 21.67 1.16 3.83
C LYS A 174 21.78 0.63 2.41
N GLU A 175 22.87 0.93 1.72
CA GLU A 175 23.08 0.55 0.31
C GLU A 175 23.11 -0.97 0.16
N GLU A 176 23.85 -1.65 1.04
CA GLU A 176 23.95 -3.11 1.06
C GLU A 176 22.58 -3.78 1.30
N VAL A 177 21.81 -3.29 2.28
CA VAL A 177 20.49 -3.84 2.60
C VAL A 177 19.52 -3.64 1.44
N LEU A 178 19.52 -2.46 0.80
CA LEU A 178 18.67 -2.18 -0.35
C LEU A 178 19.07 -3.00 -1.59
N GLU A 179 20.37 -3.22 -1.82
CA GLU A 179 20.84 -4.08 -2.90
C GLU A 179 20.42 -5.53 -2.69
N ASN A 180 20.56 -6.04 -1.46
CA ASN A 180 20.08 -7.38 -1.10
C ASN A 180 18.55 -7.49 -1.22
N ALA A 181 17.80 -6.43 -0.88
CA ALA A 181 16.37 -6.36 -1.11
C ALA A 181 16.02 -6.51 -2.60
N LYS A 182 16.71 -5.79 -3.49
CA LYS A 182 16.55 -5.90 -4.94
C LYS A 182 16.85 -7.32 -5.45
N LYS A 183 17.88 -7.98 -4.92
CA LYS A 183 18.27 -9.36 -5.30
C LYS A 183 17.33 -10.45 -4.76
N SER A 184 16.50 -10.14 -3.76
CA SER A 184 15.63 -11.14 -3.10
C SER A 184 14.60 -11.80 -4.02
N GLN A 185 14.27 -11.16 -5.15
CA GLN A 185 13.19 -11.58 -6.05
C GLN A 185 11.85 -11.80 -5.32
N ASN A 186 11.62 -11.06 -4.23
CA ASN A 186 10.38 -11.10 -3.46
C ASN A 186 9.69 -9.73 -3.54
N LEU A 187 8.46 -9.71 -4.07
CA LEU A 187 7.72 -8.47 -4.31
C LEU A 187 7.52 -7.62 -3.05
N LYS A 188 7.28 -8.23 -1.89
CA LYS A 188 7.10 -7.50 -0.62
C LYS A 188 8.40 -6.82 -0.19
N ILE A 189 9.51 -7.57 -0.21
CA ILE A 189 10.84 -7.07 0.14
C ILE A 189 11.28 -5.95 -0.81
N VAL A 190 11.10 -6.17 -2.13
CA VAL A 190 11.49 -5.21 -3.15
C VAL A 190 10.65 -3.94 -3.07
N SER A 191 9.33 -4.04 -2.90
CA SER A 191 8.47 -2.87 -2.75
C SER A 191 8.75 -2.11 -1.45
N TYR A 192 9.05 -2.81 -0.34
CA TYR A 192 9.48 -2.19 0.91
C TYR A 192 10.78 -1.40 0.73
N GLY A 193 11.82 -2.04 0.16
CA GLY A 193 13.11 -1.40 -0.12
C GLY A 193 12.98 -0.19 -1.06
N LYS A 194 12.19 -0.31 -2.13
CA LYS A 194 11.98 0.78 -3.09
C LYS A 194 11.27 1.98 -2.46
N LEU A 195 10.30 1.74 -1.58
CA LEU A 195 9.63 2.81 -0.84
C LEU A 195 10.57 3.48 0.17
N LEU A 196 11.40 2.68 0.85
CA LEU A 196 12.42 3.16 1.79
C LEU A 196 13.53 3.97 1.10
N GLU A 197 13.88 3.64 -0.14
CA GLU A 197 14.83 4.38 -0.97
C GLU A 197 14.27 5.73 -1.45
N LYS A 198 12.95 5.81 -1.69
CA LYS A 198 12.30 6.97 -2.34
C LYS A 198 12.15 8.20 -1.44
N TYR A 199 12.05 8.03 -0.12
CA TYR A 199 11.86 9.15 0.81
C TYR A 199 12.84 9.10 1.98
N ILE A 200 13.02 10.25 2.62
CA ILE A 200 13.81 10.38 3.85
C ILE A 200 12.88 10.13 5.04
N PHE A 201 13.20 9.16 5.90
CA PHE A 201 12.36 8.83 7.06
C PHE A 201 13.07 9.07 8.38
N LYS A 202 12.36 9.61 9.38
CA LYS A 202 12.90 9.80 10.73
C LYS A 202 13.28 8.48 11.40
N ASN A 203 12.47 7.43 11.20
CA ASN A 203 12.70 6.09 11.74
C ASN A 203 13.41 5.15 10.74
N GLU A 204 14.16 5.70 9.78
CA GLU A 204 14.81 4.91 8.71
C GLU A 204 15.65 3.74 9.26
N LYS A 205 16.39 3.97 10.36
CA LYS A 205 17.20 2.92 10.99
C LYS A 205 16.37 1.71 11.42
N LYS A 206 15.18 1.92 11.97
CA LYS A 206 14.25 0.82 12.30
C LYS A 206 13.80 0.09 11.03
N TYR A 207 13.37 0.84 10.01
CA TYR A 207 12.89 0.25 8.76
C TYR A 207 13.97 -0.60 8.06
N LEU A 208 15.23 -0.15 8.06
CA LEU A 208 16.34 -0.91 7.53
C LEU A 208 16.58 -2.22 8.31
N ASN A 209 16.50 -2.18 9.64
CA ASN A 209 16.68 -3.37 10.48
C ASN A 209 15.54 -4.39 10.28
N ILE A 210 14.31 -3.91 10.12
CA ILE A 210 13.15 -4.75 9.74
C ILE A 210 13.40 -5.45 8.39
N LEU A 211 13.85 -4.69 7.39
CA LEU A 211 14.15 -5.22 6.06
C LEU A 211 15.27 -6.26 6.09
N LYS A 212 16.37 -5.98 6.81
CA LYS A 212 17.48 -6.93 7.03
C LYS A 212 16.98 -8.24 7.66
N LYS A 213 16.19 -8.16 8.74
CA LYS A 213 15.63 -9.35 9.41
C LYS A 213 14.69 -10.16 8.50
N LYS A 214 13.94 -9.50 7.62
CA LYS A 214 13.09 -10.22 6.64
C LYS A 214 13.93 -10.91 5.56
N LEU A 215 15.03 -10.29 5.11
CA LEU A 215 15.95 -10.87 4.12
C LEU A 215 16.63 -12.17 4.58
N GLU A 216 16.82 -12.33 5.88
CA GLU A 216 17.34 -13.57 6.48
C GLU A 216 16.33 -14.73 6.37
N ASN A 217 15.03 -14.43 6.30
CA ASN A 217 13.94 -15.39 6.22
C ASN A 217 13.51 -15.66 4.76
N LYS A 218 14.31 -16.47 4.04
CA LYS A 218 14.26 -16.64 2.57
C LYS A 218 13.12 -17.48 1.98
N ARG A 219 12.06 -17.82 2.70
CA ARG A 219 11.06 -18.81 2.23
C ARG A 219 9.67 -18.21 2.05
N GLU A 220 9.42 -17.62 0.88
CA GLU A 220 8.06 -17.37 0.40
C GLU A 220 7.96 -17.74 -1.09
N THR A 221 6.94 -18.53 -1.43
CA THR A 221 6.58 -18.81 -2.83
C THR A 221 5.87 -17.61 -3.42
N MET A 222 6.28 -17.18 -4.60
CA MET A 222 5.67 -16.09 -5.33
C MET A 222 4.64 -16.61 -6.32
N THR A 223 3.50 -15.93 -6.43
CA THR A 223 2.49 -16.18 -7.46
C THR A 223 2.94 -15.61 -8.81
N GLU A 224 2.32 -16.06 -9.90
CA GLU A 224 2.60 -15.55 -11.25
C GLU A 224 2.38 -14.03 -11.34
N ILE A 225 1.26 -13.53 -10.80
CA ILE A 225 0.94 -12.09 -10.79
C ILE A 225 2.01 -11.28 -10.05
N GLU A 226 2.48 -11.79 -8.91
CA GLU A 226 3.52 -11.12 -8.14
C GLU A 226 4.84 -11.07 -8.92
N GLY A 227 5.17 -12.12 -9.68
CA GLY A 227 6.34 -12.16 -10.56
C GLY A 227 6.29 -11.14 -11.69
N GLU A 228 5.15 -11.03 -12.37
CA GLU A 228 4.94 -10.05 -13.44
C GLU A 228 5.08 -8.59 -12.94
N ILE A 229 4.48 -8.30 -11.78
CA ILE A 229 4.59 -6.97 -11.16
C ILE A 229 6.03 -6.70 -10.73
N LEU A 230 6.68 -7.69 -10.12
CA LEU A 230 8.07 -7.58 -9.66
C LEU A 230 9.02 -7.24 -10.81
N ASN A 231 8.93 -7.96 -11.93
CA ASN A 231 9.75 -7.71 -13.12
C ASN A 231 9.59 -6.26 -13.62
N SER A 232 8.39 -5.70 -13.46
CA SER A 232 8.06 -4.34 -13.87
C SER A 232 8.50 -3.27 -12.87
N LEU A 233 8.83 -3.62 -11.63
CA LEU A 233 9.33 -2.67 -10.62
C LEU A 233 10.81 -2.31 -10.80
N PHE A 234 11.57 -3.11 -11.55
CA PHE A 234 12.99 -2.86 -11.86
C PHE A 234 13.21 -2.05 -13.15
N LEU A 235 12.15 -1.83 -13.93
CA LEU A 235 12.12 -0.98 -15.12
C LEU A 235 11.77 0.47 -14.76
#